data_AF-A0A534AQS2-F1
#
_entry.id   AF-A0A534AQS2-F1
#
_cell.length_a   1.000
_cell.length_b   1.000
_cell.length_c   1.000
_cell.angle_alpha   90.00
_cell.angle_beta   90.00
_cell.angle_gamma   90.00
#
_symmetry.space_group_name_H-M   'P 1'
#
loop_
_entity.id
_entity.type
_entity.pdbx_description
1 polymer ?
#
loop_
_entity_poly.entity_id
_entity_poly.type
_entity_poly.pdbx_seq_one_letter_code
_entity_poly.pdbx_strand_id
1 'polypeptide(L)'
;MARIDAFLKLGTQQGCSDVHLAVGVPPMLRMHGDLLPIKFRELRAAELDGYISEILTRSQNEHFAKGNDLDFSYVSGEGGRFRVNVYRKDTGIGATFRSIPSEVPTLEKLALPPIVTKLCDFHQGMVLVTGSTGTGKST
;
A
#
# COMPACT_ATOMS: atom_id res chain seq x y z
N MET A 1 13.76 -13.56 3.20
CA MET A 1 12.90 -12.67 2.39
C MET A 1 11.47 -13.11 2.62
N ALA A 2 10.55 -12.18 2.90
CA ALA A 2 9.16 -12.55 3.16
C ALA A 2 8.52 -13.06 1.86
N ARG A 3 7.64 -14.06 1.95
CA ARG A 3 6.99 -14.66 0.77
C ARG A 3 6.13 -13.65 0.01
N ILE A 4 5.60 -12.67 0.73
CA ILE A 4 4.78 -11.60 0.16
C ILE A 4 5.55 -10.69 -0.80
N ASP A 5 6.89 -10.58 -0.63
CA ASP A 5 7.74 -9.71 -1.45
C ASP A 5 7.63 -10.03 -2.94
N ALA A 6 7.37 -11.29 -3.31
CA ALA A 6 7.18 -11.68 -4.70
C ALA A 6 5.96 -11.01 -5.34
N PHE A 7 4.84 -10.89 -4.62
CA PHE A 7 3.64 -10.21 -5.10
C PHE A 7 3.84 -8.70 -5.15
N LEU A 8 4.52 -8.13 -4.15
CA LEU A 8 4.82 -6.70 -4.08
C LEU A 8 5.75 -6.27 -5.21
N LYS A 9 6.78 -7.07 -5.50
CA LYS A 9 7.67 -6.89 -6.64
C LYS A 9 6.91 -6.92 -7.96
N LEU A 10 6.08 -7.95 -8.17
CA LEU A 10 5.28 -8.08 -9.38
C LEU A 10 4.35 -6.87 -9.57
N GLY A 11 3.63 -6.48 -8.53
CA GLY A 11 2.73 -5.32 -8.57
C GLY A 11 3.46 -4.02 -8.90
N THR A 12 4.63 -3.82 -8.29
CA THR A 12 5.46 -2.63 -8.54
C THR A 12 5.99 -2.61 -9.97
N GLN A 13 6.45 -3.74 -10.50
CA GLN A 13 6.92 -3.87 -11.89
C GLN A 13 5.79 -3.64 -12.91
N GLN A 14 4.55 -3.96 -12.56
CA GLN A 14 3.38 -3.69 -13.39
C GLN A 14 2.83 -2.26 -13.23
N GLY A 15 3.35 -1.48 -12.27
CA GLY A 15 2.88 -0.11 -12.01
C GLY A 15 1.54 -0.04 -11.28
N CYS A 16 1.19 -1.04 -10.47
CA CYS A 16 -0.05 -1.00 -9.68
C CYS A 16 0.01 0.02 -8.54
N SER A 17 -1.12 0.60 -8.18
CA SER A 17 -1.21 1.48 -7.00
C SER A 17 -1.26 0.70 -5.69
N ASP A 18 -1.95 -0.45 -5.70
CA ASP A 18 -2.18 -1.28 -4.52
C ASP A 18 -2.09 -2.77 -4.88
N VAL A 19 -1.50 -3.57 -4.00
CA VAL A 19 -1.59 -5.04 -4.01
C VAL A 19 -2.58 -5.44 -2.92
N HIS A 20 -3.59 -6.24 -3.27
CA HIS A 20 -4.60 -6.74 -2.34
C HIS A 20 -4.48 -8.25 -2.21
N LEU A 21 -4.39 -8.74 -0.98
CA LEU A 21 -4.38 -10.15 -0.64
C LEU A 21 -5.54 -10.44 0.30
N ALA A 22 -6.33 -11.46 0.00
CA ALA A 22 -7.45 -11.85 0.83
C ALA A 22 -7.70 -13.35 0.74
N VAL A 23 -8.14 -13.94 1.85
CA VAL A 23 -8.54 -15.35 1.87
C VAL A 23 -9.69 -15.59 0.87
N GLY A 24 -9.58 -16.68 0.12
CA GLY A 24 -10.58 -17.16 -0.83
C GLY A 24 -10.55 -16.49 -2.20
N VAL A 25 -9.54 -15.66 -2.48
CA VAL A 25 -9.35 -15.02 -3.79
C VAL A 25 -7.87 -15.08 -4.20
N PRO A 26 -7.56 -15.03 -5.51
CA PRO A 26 -6.18 -14.79 -5.94
C PRO A 26 -5.71 -13.41 -5.47
N PRO A 27 -4.38 -13.18 -5.36
CA PRO A 27 -3.83 -11.84 -5.25
C PRO A 27 -4.36 -10.93 -6.36
N MET A 28 -4.74 -9.71 -5.98
CA MET A 28 -5.30 -8.71 -6.89
C MET A 28 -4.37 -7.50 -6.95
N LEU A 29 -4.26 -6.90 -8.13
CA LEU A 29 -3.57 -5.64 -8.34
C LEU A 29 -4.58 -4.55 -8.66
N ARG A 30 -4.42 -3.37 -8.07
CA ARG A 30 -5.17 -2.19 -8.49
C ARG A 30 -4.43 -1.48 -9.62
N MET A 31 -4.99 -1.53 -10.81
CA MET A 31 -4.46 -0.89 -12.01
C MET A 31 -5.46 0.18 -12.46
N HIS A 32 -5.03 1.45 -12.48
CA HIS A 32 -5.87 2.57 -12.95
C HIS A 32 -7.27 2.64 -12.29
N GLY A 33 -7.40 2.17 -11.05
CA GLY A 33 -8.65 2.14 -10.29
C GLY A 33 -9.31 0.77 -10.21
N ASP A 34 -9.07 -0.10 -11.19
CA ASP A 34 -9.69 -1.42 -11.31
C ASP A 34 -8.89 -2.51 -10.59
N LEU A 35 -9.58 -3.50 -10.01
CA LEU A 35 -8.95 -4.66 -9.39
C LEU A 35 -8.86 -5.81 -10.40
N LEU A 36 -7.63 -6.22 -10.70
CA LEU A 36 -7.33 -7.30 -11.65
C LEU A 36 -6.64 -8.46 -10.93
N PRO A 37 -7.11 -9.71 -11.11
CA PRO A 37 -6.43 -10.87 -10.54
C PRO A 37 -5.13 -11.15 -11.28
N ILE A 38 -4.08 -11.56 -10.57
CA ILE A 38 -2.91 -12.17 -11.21
C ILE A 38 -3.13 -13.67 -11.40
N LYS A 39 -2.37 -14.27 -12.31
CA LYS A 39 -2.38 -15.72 -12.54
C LYS A 39 -1.77 -16.46 -11.35
N PHE A 40 -2.58 -16.71 -10.34
CA PHE A 40 -2.24 -17.43 -9.13
C PHE A 40 -3.49 -18.13 -8.58
N ARG A 41 -3.31 -19.17 -7.76
CA ARG A 41 -4.44 -19.83 -7.10
C ARG A 41 -5.03 -18.96 -6.00
N GLU A 42 -6.21 -19.31 -5.50
CA GLU A 42 -6.76 -18.64 -4.33
C GLU A 42 -5.88 -18.82 -3.09
N LEU A 43 -5.79 -17.76 -2.28
CA LEU A 43 -5.08 -17.77 -1.02
C LEU A 43 -5.89 -18.46 0.08
N ARG A 44 -5.26 -19.40 0.77
CA ARG A 44 -5.87 -20.09 1.92
C ARG A 44 -5.62 -19.31 3.21
N ALA A 45 -6.49 -19.49 4.21
CA ALA A 45 -6.40 -18.78 5.49
C ALA A 45 -5.04 -18.94 6.18
N ALA A 46 -4.60 -20.19 6.40
CA ALA A 46 -3.31 -20.46 7.04
C ALA A 46 -2.10 -19.94 6.23
N GLU A 47 -2.25 -19.85 4.90
CA GLU A 47 -1.21 -19.33 4.04
C GLU A 47 -1.08 -17.82 4.17
N LEU A 48 -2.19 -17.08 4.08
CA LEU A 48 -2.17 -15.63 4.21
C LEU A 48 -1.77 -15.21 5.63
N ASP A 49 -2.22 -15.92 6.67
CA ASP A 49 -1.77 -15.70 8.06
C ASP A 49 -0.24 -15.87 8.19
N GLY A 50 0.31 -16.92 7.57
CA GLY A 50 1.75 -17.14 7.48
C GLY A 50 2.49 -16.02 6.73
N TYR A 51 1.91 -15.46 5.67
CA TYR A 51 2.54 -14.34 4.94
C TYR A 51 2.53 -13.03 5.74
N ILE A 52 1.43 -12.75 6.44
CA ILE A 52 1.30 -11.53 7.24
C ILE A 52 2.21 -11.58 8.47
N SER A 53 2.24 -12.72 9.18
CA SER A 53 3.09 -12.86 10.37
C SER A 53 4.58 -12.67 10.10
N GLU A 54 5.06 -12.94 8.88
CA GLU A 54 6.45 -12.69 8.45
C GLU A 54 6.83 -11.21 8.42
N ILE A 55 5.85 -10.31 8.22
CA ILE A 55 6.09 -8.87 8.07
C ILE A 55 5.68 -8.05 9.29
N LEU A 56 5.06 -8.69 10.28
CA LEU A 56 4.67 -8.06 11.53
C LEU A 56 5.75 -8.23 12.59
N THR A 57 6.03 -7.14 13.32
CA THR A 57 6.79 -7.24 14.58
C THR A 57 5.99 -8.03 15.61
N ARG A 58 6.67 -8.51 16.67
CA ARG A 58 6.00 -9.22 17.76
C ARG A 58 4.84 -8.42 18.37
N SER A 59 5.05 -7.13 18.66
CA SER A 59 4.01 -6.27 19.24
C SER A 59 2.81 -6.08 18.30
N GLN A 60 3.08 -5.94 17.00
CA GLN A 60 2.03 -5.85 15.97
C GLN A 60 1.25 -7.17 15.83
N ASN A 61 1.94 -8.32 15.85
CA ASN A 61 1.31 -9.64 15.84
C ASN A 61 0.40 -9.82 17.06
N GLU A 62 0.87 -9.47 18.27
CA GLU A 62 0.07 -9.52 19.49
C GLU A 62 -1.13 -8.56 19.44
N HIS A 63 -0.99 -7.39 18.81
CA HIS A 63 -2.09 -6.45 18.61
C HIS A 63 -3.14 -6.99 17.63
N PHE A 64 -2.70 -7.53 16.49
CA PHE A 64 -3.58 -8.09 15.45
C PHE A 64 -4.27 -9.39 15.92
N ALA A 65 -3.63 -10.18 16.78
CA ALA A 65 -4.20 -11.36 17.41
C ALA A 65 -5.38 -11.05 18.36
N LYS A 66 -5.45 -9.82 18.89
CA LYS A 66 -6.58 -9.34 19.72
C LYS A 66 -7.83 -8.97 18.89
N GLY A 67 -7.77 -9.10 17.56
CA GLY A 67 -8.89 -8.83 16.66
C GLY A 67 -8.96 -7.40 16.12
N ASN A 68 -7.94 -6.58 16.35
CA ASN A 68 -7.86 -5.24 15.79
C ASN A 68 -7.26 -5.26 14.39
N ASP A 69 -7.67 -4.31 13.55
CA ASP A 69 -6.97 -3.98 12.31
C ASP A 69 -5.64 -3.28 12.61
N LEU A 70 -4.72 -3.30 11.65
CA LEU A 70 -3.39 -2.73 11.82
C LEU A 70 -2.92 -1.98 10.58
N ASP A 71 -2.52 -0.73 10.77
CA ASP A 71 -1.82 0.09 9.78
C ASP A 71 -0.34 0.25 10.15
N PHE A 72 0.55 0.02 9.17
CA PHE A 72 1.99 0.19 9.36
C PHE A 72 2.71 0.42 8.03
N SER A 73 3.99 0.77 8.10
CA SER A 73 4.86 0.83 6.93
C SER A 73 5.71 -0.42 6.82
N TYR A 74 5.90 -0.93 5.61
CA TYR A 74 6.72 -2.09 5.31
C TYR A 74 7.75 -1.76 4.23
N VAL A 75 8.97 -2.25 4.40
CA VAL A 75 10.03 -2.16 3.40
C VAL A 75 10.36 -3.58 2.97
N SER A 76 10.07 -3.90 1.71
CA SER A 76 10.38 -5.20 1.11
C SER A 76 11.89 -5.43 1.01
N GLY A 77 12.31 -6.69 0.84
CA GLY A 77 13.74 -7.03 0.72
C GLY A 77 14.47 -6.31 -0.43
N GLU A 78 13.77 -5.84 -1.46
CA GLU A 78 14.33 -5.09 -2.60
C GLU A 78 14.26 -3.56 -2.42
N GLY A 79 13.83 -3.07 -1.26
CA GLY A 79 13.79 -1.64 -0.93
C GLY A 79 12.50 -0.91 -1.33
N GLY A 80 11.52 -1.61 -1.92
CA GLY A 80 10.18 -1.05 -2.15
C GLY A 80 9.48 -0.74 -0.82
N ARG A 81 8.89 0.47 -0.72
CA ARG A 81 8.18 0.95 0.48
C ARG A 81 6.68 0.85 0.29
N PHE A 82 5.99 0.38 1.32
CA PHE A 82 4.54 0.16 1.27
C PHE A 82 3.87 0.67 2.53
N ARG A 83 2.69 1.29 2.38
CA ARG A 83 1.74 1.45 3.48
C ARG A 83 0.84 0.22 3.49
N VAL A 84 0.85 -0.50 4.60
CA VAL A 84 0.13 -1.77 4.75
C VAL A 84 -1.03 -1.55 5.70
N ASN A 85 -2.20 -2.02 5.30
CA ASN A 85 -3.36 -2.18 6.15
C ASN A 85 -3.72 -3.67 6.19
N VAL A 86 -3.78 -4.26 7.37
CA VAL A 86 -4.18 -5.67 7.59
C VAL A 86 -5.44 -5.68 8.44
N TYR A 87 -6.43 -6.47 8.02
CA TYR A 87 -7.75 -6.48 8.63
C TYR A 87 -8.38 -7.87 8.62
N ARG A 88 -9.47 -8.03 9.37
CA ARG A 88 -10.29 -9.26 9.38
C ARG A 88 -11.65 -8.99 8.77
N LYS A 89 -12.08 -9.89 7.90
CA LYS A 89 -13.42 -9.95 7.31
C LYS A 89 -14.06 -11.31 7.61
N ASP A 90 -15.34 -11.46 7.27
CA ASP A 90 -16.12 -12.68 7.44
C ASP A 90 -15.44 -13.93 6.83
N THR A 91 -14.80 -13.80 5.67
CA THR A 91 -14.09 -14.91 5.02
C THR A 91 -12.64 -15.10 5.47
N GLY A 92 -12.17 -14.33 6.46
CA GLY A 92 -10.81 -14.43 7.02
C GLY A 92 -9.98 -13.14 6.89
N ILE A 93 -8.66 -13.29 6.81
CA ILE A 93 -7.72 -12.15 6.77
C ILE A 93 -7.76 -11.46 5.40
N GLY A 94 -7.62 -10.14 5.41
CA GLY A 94 -7.32 -9.32 4.24
C GLY A 94 -6.15 -8.39 4.52
N ALA A 95 -5.41 -8.04 3.47
CA ALA A 95 -4.33 -7.08 3.54
C ALA A 95 -4.24 -6.26 2.25
N THR A 96 -3.95 -4.97 2.38
CA THR A 96 -3.75 -4.04 1.26
C THR A 96 -2.39 -3.36 1.41
N PHE A 97 -1.60 -3.40 0.35
CA PHE A 97 -0.27 -2.82 0.28
C PHE A 97 -0.28 -1.71 -0.76
N ARG A 98 -0.24 -0.46 -0.32
CA ARG A 98 -0.10 0.70 -1.21
C ARG A 98 1.36 1.02 -1.42
N SER A 99 1.80 1.08 -2.67
CA SER A 99 3.16 1.48 -2.99
C SER A 99 3.39 2.94 -2.59
N ILE A 100 4.54 3.23 -1.96
CA ILE A 100 5.01 4.56 -1.63
C ILE A 100 6.19 4.86 -2.57
N PRO A 101 6.12 5.88 -3.43
CA PRO A 101 7.22 6.26 -4.31
C PRO A 101 8.52 6.48 -3.54
N SER A 102 9.62 5.91 -4.05
CA SER A 102 10.95 6.06 -3.46
C SER A 102 11.53 7.46 -3.69
N GLU A 103 11.21 8.06 -4.84
CA GLU A 103 11.61 9.40 -5.22
C GLU A 103 10.41 10.34 -5.03
N VAL A 104 10.61 11.44 -4.29
CA VAL A 104 9.62 12.52 -4.22
C VAL A 104 9.69 13.28 -5.54
N PRO A 105 8.60 13.34 -6.33
CA PRO A 105 8.62 14.04 -7.61
C PRO A 105 8.80 15.54 -7.38
N THR A 106 9.51 16.20 -8.29
CA THR A 106 9.63 17.67 -8.25
C THR A 106 8.34 18.31 -8.76
N LEU A 107 8.09 19.58 -8.38
CA LEU A 107 6.92 20.32 -8.85
C LEU A 107 6.89 20.42 -10.38
N GLU A 108 8.06 20.50 -11.02
CA GLU A 108 8.20 20.51 -12.49
C GLU A 108 7.82 19.17 -13.11
N LYS A 109 8.25 18.04 -12.53
CA LYS A 109 7.87 16.70 -13.01
C LYS A 109 6.37 16.45 -12.91
N LEU A 110 5.72 17.05 -11.91
CA LEU A 110 4.26 17.00 -11.74
C LEU A 110 3.50 17.96 -12.65
N ALA A 111 4.20 18.78 -13.44
CA ALA A 111 3.62 19.83 -14.28
C ALA A 111 2.65 20.75 -13.51
N LEU A 112 2.96 21.03 -12.23
CA LEU A 112 2.11 21.88 -11.41
C LEU A 112 2.22 23.34 -11.86
N PRO A 113 1.13 24.11 -11.78
CA PRO A 113 1.15 25.52 -12.13
C PRO A 113 2.21 26.29 -11.30
N PRO A 114 2.91 27.30 -11.85
CA PRO A 114 3.95 28.05 -11.13
C PRO A 114 3.49 28.72 -9.83
N ILE A 115 2.18 28.95 -9.68
CA ILE A 115 1.61 29.46 -8.43
C ILE A 115 1.84 28.51 -7.25
N VAL A 116 1.91 27.19 -7.48
CA VAL A 116 2.15 26.20 -6.42
C VAL A 116 3.53 26.38 -5.81
N THR A 117 4.57 26.61 -6.62
CA THR A 117 5.92 26.91 -6.12
C THR A 117 5.92 28.16 -5.25
N LYS A 118 5.19 29.21 -5.65
CA LYS A 118 5.06 30.43 -4.85
C LYS A 118 4.34 30.21 -3.52
N LEU A 119 3.43 29.23 -3.43
CA LEU A 119 2.77 28.88 -2.17
C LEU A 119 3.78 28.37 -1.12
N CYS A 120 4.90 27.78 -1.56
CA CYS A 120 5.97 27.29 -0.69
C CYS A 120 6.80 28.42 -0.05
N ASP A 121 6.75 29.64 -0.60
CA ASP A 121 7.53 30.79 -0.11
C ASP A 121 6.84 31.54 1.05
N PHE A 122 5.57 31.23 1.35
CA PHE A 122 4.87 31.88 2.47
C PHE A 122 5.39 31.38 3.82
N HIS A 123 5.80 32.32 4.68
CA HIS A 123 6.28 32.01 6.04
C HIS A 123 5.17 31.84 7.09
N GLN A 124 3.92 32.14 6.74
CA GLN A 124 2.76 32.04 7.65
C GLN A 124 1.46 31.92 6.85
N GLY A 125 0.48 31.20 7.40
CA GLY A 125 -0.83 30.96 6.79
C GLY A 125 -1.22 29.47 6.79
N MET A 126 -2.32 29.15 6.11
CA MET A 126 -2.82 27.79 5.94
C MET A 126 -3.04 27.51 4.45
N VAL A 127 -2.37 26.49 3.92
CA VAL A 127 -2.56 25.99 2.56
C VAL A 127 -3.32 24.67 2.63
N LEU A 128 -4.44 24.58 1.91
CA LEU A 128 -5.28 23.38 1.85
C LEU A 128 -5.17 22.72 0.48
N VAL A 129 -4.57 21.52 0.43
CA VAL A 129 -4.55 20.68 -0.77
C VAL A 129 -5.73 19.71 -0.69
N THR A 130 -6.73 19.90 -1.54
CA THR A 130 -8.01 19.17 -1.49
C THR A 130 -8.21 18.29 -2.72
N GLY A 131 -9.17 17.36 -2.66
CA GLY A 131 -9.42 16.36 -3.70
C GLY A 131 -9.82 14.98 -3.14
N SER A 132 -10.45 14.15 -3.95
CA SER A 132 -10.88 12.80 -3.56
C SER A 132 -9.71 11.84 -3.35
N THR A 133 -9.95 10.66 -2.77
CA THR A 133 -8.91 9.65 -2.54
C THR A 133 -8.26 9.23 -3.86
N GLY A 134 -6.92 9.17 -3.89
CA GLY A 134 -6.17 8.74 -5.08
C GLY A 134 -5.85 9.85 -6.10
N THR A 135 -6.26 11.10 -5.89
CA THR A 135 -6.00 12.21 -6.82
C THR A 135 -4.65 12.91 -6.64
N GLY A 136 -3.66 12.24 -6.04
CA GLY A 136 -2.30 12.80 -5.93
C GLY A 136 -2.08 13.88 -4.85
N LYS A 137 -3.00 14.07 -3.89
CA LYS A 137 -2.81 15.07 -2.81
C LYS A 137 -1.57 14.85 -1.93
N SER A 138 -1.14 13.60 -1.80
CA SER A 138 0.03 13.20 -1.00
C SER A 138 1.29 13.03 -1.83
N THR A 139 1.16 13.11 -3.15
CA THR A 139 2.25 13.01 -4.12
C THR A 139 2.95 14.35 -4.22
#